data_AF-A0A9W9U9R9-F1
#
_entry.id   AF-A0A9W9U9R9-F1
#
_cell.length_a   1.000
_cell.length_b   1.000
_cell.length_c   1.000
_cell.angle_alpha   90.00
_cell.angle_beta   90.00
_cell.angle_gamma   90.00
#
_symmetry.space_group_name_H-M   'P 1'
#
loop_
_entity.id
_entity.type
_entity.pdbx_description
1 polymer ?
#
loop_
_entity_poly.entity_id
_entity_poly.type
_entity_poly.pdbx_seq_one_letter_code
_entity_poly.pdbx_strand_id
1 'polypeptide(L)'
;MFPEEKVRTEVAAMRFIGDKTSIPVPLVIQSGTRKESLMELAPFIIMEKINHTSNMLEVLLDPDRPPNAPLSLDPSIPPTKLEALYKELAGVCLSLSRTGQNKIGSLVQVDDFTWVVGARPVTIQMNELVRVGTLPQSEIPTTTFDTASSYFESLAQLQISHLMSQRNDAINSADDCRSKFVARFLFRKLTLNVLLHDDLSIAGVVDWEFAYGAPVEFTHAPPWWLILAKPEYASTNITGWSQEFERRLPIFLKVMTDCENEAIATLRKPASVKSNGAELENWGFLDRICSNA
;
A
#
# COMPACT_ATOMS: atom_id res chain seq x y z
N MET A 1 -10.39 11.58 -14.05
CA MET A 1 -9.43 10.47 -14.21
C MET A 1 -8.12 11.07 -14.69
N PHE A 2 -6.99 10.54 -14.22
CA PHE A 2 -5.65 11.11 -14.49
C PHE A 2 -4.72 10.05 -15.11
N PRO A 3 -5.02 9.53 -16.33
CA PRO A 3 -4.35 8.33 -16.85
C PRO A 3 -2.85 8.53 -17.12
N GLU A 4 -2.44 9.66 -17.71
CA GLU A 4 -1.02 9.92 -18.00
C GLU A 4 -0.21 10.27 -16.75
N GLU A 5 -0.85 10.91 -15.78
CA GLU A 5 -0.25 11.17 -14.47
C GLU A 5 -0.02 9.87 -13.71
N LYS A 6 -1.02 8.99 -13.69
CA LYS A 6 -0.95 7.66 -13.09
C LYS A 6 0.17 6.82 -13.69
N VAL A 7 0.29 6.78 -15.03
CA VAL A 7 1.35 6.01 -15.70
C VAL A 7 2.74 6.55 -15.34
N ARG A 8 2.93 7.88 -15.31
CA ARG A 8 4.20 8.48 -14.89
C ARG A 8 4.56 8.16 -13.45
N THR A 9 3.60 8.28 -12.53
CA THR A 9 3.81 7.95 -11.11
C THR A 9 4.16 6.47 -10.92
N GLU A 10 3.47 5.57 -11.60
CA GLU A 10 3.75 4.13 -11.51
C GLU A 10 5.16 3.78 -12.00
N VAL A 11 5.55 4.29 -13.17
CA VAL A 11 6.91 4.06 -13.73
C VAL A 11 7.98 4.60 -12.80
N ALA A 12 7.78 5.79 -12.23
CA ALA A 12 8.72 6.38 -11.29
C ALA A 12 8.83 5.55 -10.00
N ALA A 13 7.71 5.06 -9.47
CA ALA A 13 7.69 4.19 -8.29
C ALA A 13 8.42 2.86 -8.57
N MET A 14 8.14 2.20 -9.68
CA MET A 14 8.78 0.94 -10.06
C MET A 14 10.31 1.09 -10.14
N ARG A 15 10.78 2.11 -10.86
CA ARG A 15 12.23 2.37 -10.99
C ARG A 15 12.87 2.71 -9.65
N PHE A 16 12.25 3.60 -8.86
CA PHE A 16 12.74 3.92 -7.51
C PHE A 16 12.85 2.70 -6.61
N ILE A 17 11.83 1.83 -6.60
CA ILE A 17 11.81 0.62 -5.78
C ILE A 17 12.91 -0.35 -6.24
N GLY A 18 13.07 -0.54 -7.55
CA GLY A 18 14.14 -1.36 -8.11
C GLY A 18 15.54 -0.83 -7.78
N ASP A 19 15.71 0.50 -7.72
CA ASP A 19 16.99 1.14 -7.39
C ASP A 19 17.31 1.15 -5.89
N LYS A 20 16.29 1.31 -5.03
CA LYS A 20 16.47 1.61 -3.59
C LYS A 20 16.16 0.45 -2.66
N THR A 21 15.56 -0.63 -3.16
CA THR A 21 15.14 -1.76 -2.33
C THR A 21 15.55 -3.09 -2.97
N SER A 22 15.40 -4.17 -2.20
CA SER A 22 15.52 -5.53 -2.73
C SER A 22 14.18 -6.10 -3.22
N ILE A 23 13.11 -5.28 -3.27
CA ILE A 23 11.80 -5.75 -3.74
C ILE A 23 11.90 -6.02 -5.24
N PRO A 24 11.58 -7.25 -5.70
CA PRO A 24 11.56 -7.55 -7.11
C PRO A 24 10.41 -6.80 -7.79
N VAL A 25 10.77 -5.97 -8.76
CA VAL A 25 9.85 -5.21 -9.60
C VAL A 25 10.23 -5.43 -11.07
N PRO A 26 9.24 -5.47 -11.99
CA PRO A 26 9.56 -5.73 -13.38
C PRO A 26 10.34 -4.56 -14.00
N LEU A 27 11.36 -4.89 -14.79
CA LEU A 27 12.08 -3.89 -15.59
C LEU A 27 11.14 -3.18 -16.56
N VAL A 28 11.03 -1.86 -16.44
CA VAL A 28 10.29 -1.00 -17.39
C VAL A 28 11.13 -0.86 -18.66
N ILE A 29 10.67 -1.47 -19.75
CA ILE A 29 11.32 -1.42 -21.08
C ILE A 29 11.00 -0.08 -21.75
N GLN A 30 9.73 0.31 -21.74
CA GLN A 30 9.27 1.57 -22.34
C GLN A 30 7.96 2.02 -21.69
N SER A 31 7.74 3.33 -21.62
CA SER A 31 6.46 3.90 -21.20
C SER A 31 6.19 5.19 -21.96
N GLY A 32 4.94 5.58 -22.13
CA GLY A 32 4.60 6.79 -22.86
C GLY A 32 3.21 7.32 -22.58
N THR A 33 2.99 8.55 -23.04
CA THR A 33 1.72 9.25 -23.08
C THR A 33 0.79 8.67 -24.14
N ARG A 34 -0.46 9.16 -24.18
CA ARG A 34 -1.40 8.78 -25.24
C ARG A 34 -0.83 9.05 -26.62
N LYS A 35 -0.23 10.23 -26.84
CA LYS A 35 0.32 10.65 -28.14
C LYS A 35 1.49 9.77 -28.63
N GLU A 36 2.23 9.19 -27.70
CA GLU A 36 3.37 8.32 -28.00
C GLU A 36 2.95 6.86 -28.24
N SER A 37 1.68 6.53 -28.01
CA SER A 37 1.15 5.18 -28.27
C SER A 37 0.85 4.99 -29.76
N LEU A 38 1.08 3.76 -30.27
CA LEU A 38 0.96 3.41 -31.70
C LEU A 38 -0.40 3.75 -32.36
N MET A 39 -1.45 3.92 -31.56
CA MET A 39 -2.81 4.24 -32.04
C MET A 39 -3.43 5.45 -31.32
N GLU A 40 -2.65 6.20 -30.54
CA GLU A 40 -3.13 7.30 -29.72
C GLU A 40 -4.34 6.95 -28.83
N LEU A 41 -4.37 5.73 -28.28
CA LEU A 41 -5.53 5.23 -27.52
C LEU A 41 -5.43 5.58 -26.03
N ALA A 42 -4.27 5.31 -25.42
CA ALA A 42 -4.04 5.49 -24.00
C ALA A 42 -2.53 5.58 -23.70
N PRO A 43 -2.14 6.19 -22.57
CA PRO A 43 -0.78 6.01 -22.06
C PRO A 43 -0.52 4.53 -21.74
N PHE A 44 0.75 4.14 -21.79
CA PHE A 44 1.13 2.74 -21.74
C PHE A 44 2.43 2.50 -20.96
N ILE A 45 2.60 1.27 -20.48
CA ILE A 45 3.84 0.75 -19.90
C ILE A 45 4.11 -0.61 -20.55
N ILE A 46 5.30 -0.77 -21.11
CA ILE A 46 5.87 -2.02 -21.58
C ILE A 46 6.95 -2.40 -20.58
N MET A 47 6.83 -3.58 -19.99
CA MET A 47 7.73 -4.07 -18.95
C MET A 47 8.05 -5.53 -19.20
N GLU A 48 9.08 -6.04 -18.53
CA GLU A 48 9.43 -7.45 -18.60
C GLU A 48 8.29 -8.34 -18.06
N LYS A 49 8.19 -9.55 -18.62
CA LYS A 49 7.31 -10.57 -18.08
C LYS A 49 8.00 -11.26 -16.90
N ILE A 50 7.45 -11.13 -15.71
CA ILE A 50 7.90 -11.89 -14.53
C ILE A 50 7.39 -13.34 -14.67
N ASN A 51 8.32 -14.30 -14.66
CA ASN A 51 7.96 -15.72 -14.62
C ASN A 51 7.50 -16.08 -13.20
N HIS A 52 6.27 -16.57 -13.07
CA HIS A 52 5.63 -16.94 -11.82
C HIS A 52 4.66 -18.10 -12.06
N THR A 53 4.30 -18.84 -11.01
CA THR A 53 3.37 -19.99 -11.11
C THR A 53 1.96 -19.63 -10.66
N SER A 54 1.82 -18.76 -9.66
CA SER A 54 0.54 -18.29 -9.13
C SER A 54 0.70 -16.91 -8.48
N ASN A 55 -0.39 -16.36 -7.96
CA ASN A 55 -0.40 -15.13 -7.19
C ASN A 55 -0.87 -15.39 -5.75
N MET A 56 -0.52 -14.49 -4.83
CA MET A 56 -0.84 -14.68 -3.41
C MET A 56 -2.35 -14.74 -3.15
N LEU A 57 -3.17 -14.05 -3.96
CA LEU A 57 -4.63 -14.12 -3.82
C LEU A 57 -5.12 -15.56 -4.03
N GLU A 58 -4.79 -16.18 -5.18
CA GLU A 58 -5.19 -17.56 -5.49
C GLU A 58 -4.77 -18.55 -4.39
N VAL A 59 -3.58 -18.37 -3.83
CA VAL A 59 -3.06 -19.24 -2.76
C VAL A 59 -3.81 -19.06 -1.44
N LEU A 60 -4.30 -17.85 -1.17
CA LEU A 60 -5.02 -17.51 0.06
C LEU A 60 -6.53 -17.75 -0.05
N LEU A 61 -7.09 -17.81 -1.25
CA LEU A 61 -8.54 -17.92 -1.42
C LEU A 61 -9.09 -19.26 -0.97
N ASP A 62 -10.26 -19.20 -0.34
CA ASP A 62 -11.08 -20.38 -0.03
C ASP A 62 -11.39 -21.17 -1.31
N PRO A 63 -10.90 -22.43 -1.43
CA PRO A 63 -11.09 -23.24 -2.62
C PRO A 63 -12.55 -23.68 -2.81
N ASP A 64 -13.33 -23.75 -1.74
CA ASP A 64 -14.73 -24.20 -1.75
C ASP A 64 -15.71 -23.02 -1.99
N ARG A 65 -15.17 -21.82 -2.22
CA ARG A 65 -15.95 -20.61 -2.41
C ARG A 65 -16.80 -20.67 -3.69
N PRO A 66 -18.09 -20.29 -3.64
CA PRO A 66 -18.88 -20.06 -4.84
C PRO A 66 -18.25 -18.97 -5.73
N PRO A 67 -18.31 -19.09 -7.08
CA PRO A 67 -17.70 -18.13 -8.00
C PRO A 67 -18.10 -16.66 -7.75
N ASN A 68 -19.36 -16.42 -7.36
CA ASN A 68 -19.92 -15.08 -7.14
C ASN A 68 -19.94 -14.65 -5.66
N ALA A 69 -19.38 -15.43 -4.74
CA ALA A 69 -19.29 -15.04 -3.34
C ALA A 69 -18.15 -14.03 -3.11
N PRO A 70 -18.24 -13.21 -2.04
CA PRO A 70 -17.14 -12.35 -1.61
C PRO A 70 -15.83 -13.14 -1.42
N LEU A 71 -14.69 -12.48 -1.68
CA LEU A 71 -13.37 -13.06 -1.39
C LEU A 71 -13.31 -13.45 0.09
N SER A 72 -12.87 -14.68 0.37
CA SER A 72 -12.66 -15.22 1.71
C SER A 72 -11.33 -15.95 1.75
N LEU A 73 -10.60 -15.81 2.86
CA LEU A 73 -9.42 -16.61 3.16
C LEU A 73 -9.82 -18.09 3.32
N ASP A 74 -9.00 -19.00 2.80
CA ASP A 74 -9.16 -20.44 3.02
C ASP A 74 -9.22 -20.75 4.54
N PRO A 75 -10.36 -21.25 5.05
CA PRO A 75 -10.52 -21.52 6.47
C PRO A 75 -9.60 -22.66 6.94
N SER A 76 -9.18 -23.53 6.03
CA SER A 76 -8.33 -24.70 6.27
C SER A 76 -6.84 -24.45 6.03
N ILE A 77 -6.45 -23.22 5.65
CA ILE A 77 -5.06 -22.91 5.33
C ILE A 77 -4.14 -23.23 6.53
N PRO A 78 -3.09 -24.05 6.33
CA PRO A 78 -2.15 -24.37 7.41
C PRO A 78 -1.52 -23.08 7.97
N PRO A 79 -1.47 -22.89 9.31
CA PRO A 79 -0.90 -21.69 9.91
C PRO A 79 0.53 -21.41 9.47
N THR A 80 1.36 -22.44 9.28
CA THR A 80 2.74 -22.31 8.80
C THR A 80 2.83 -21.78 7.37
N LYS A 81 1.89 -22.15 6.50
CA LYS A 81 1.79 -21.64 5.13
C LYS A 81 1.40 -20.16 5.14
N LEU A 82 0.45 -19.80 6.00
CA LEU A 82 0.02 -18.41 6.16
C LEU A 82 1.14 -17.53 6.75
N GLU A 83 1.87 -18.02 7.75
CA GLU A 83 3.04 -17.35 8.33
C GLU A 83 4.12 -17.09 7.27
N ALA A 84 4.42 -18.06 6.40
CA ALA A 84 5.38 -17.89 5.31
C ALA A 84 4.96 -16.77 4.33
N LEU A 85 3.69 -16.78 3.89
CA LEU A 85 3.16 -15.75 3.00
C LEU A 85 3.17 -14.35 3.64
N TYR A 86 2.83 -14.27 4.92
CA TYR A 86 2.86 -13.00 5.65
C TYR A 86 4.27 -12.50 5.93
N LYS A 87 5.24 -13.41 6.08
CA LYS A 87 6.66 -13.05 6.22
C LYS A 87 7.17 -12.31 5.00
N GLU A 88 6.79 -12.80 3.82
CA GLU A 88 7.13 -12.15 2.56
C GLU A 88 6.50 -10.75 2.42
N LEU A 89 5.20 -10.60 2.74
CA LEU A 89 4.53 -9.29 2.75
C LEU A 89 5.16 -8.33 3.76
N ALA A 90 5.49 -8.83 4.96
CA ALA A 90 6.17 -8.05 5.99
C ALA A 90 7.54 -7.56 5.49
N GLY A 91 8.29 -8.39 4.76
CA GLY A 91 9.55 -8.01 4.13
C GLY A 91 9.41 -6.85 3.15
N VAL A 92 8.36 -6.85 2.32
CA VAL A 92 8.04 -5.74 1.42
C VAL A 92 7.68 -4.48 2.21
N CYS A 93 6.77 -4.57 3.17
CA CYS A 93 6.35 -3.43 3.99
C CYS A 93 7.54 -2.80 4.73
N LEU A 94 8.43 -3.62 5.30
CA LEU A 94 9.62 -3.17 6.00
C LEU A 94 10.65 -2.55 5.05
N SER A 95 10.79 -3.08 3.84
CA SER A 95 11.69 -2.52 2.83
C SER A 95 11.20 -1.14 2.37
N LEU A 96 9.89 -0.99 2.15
CA LEU A 96 9.29 0.30 1.79
C LEU A 96 9.32 1.32 2.94
N SER A 97 9.13 0.90 4.20
CA SER A 97 9.17 1.84 5.34
C SER A 97 10.55 2.46 5.53
N ARG A 98 11.61 1.79 5.05
CA ARG A 98 13.00 2.28 5.08
C ARG A 98 13.33 3.29 4.00
N THR A 99 12.51 3.42 2.94
CA THR A 99 12.75 4.37 1.86
C THR A 99 12.21 5.77 2.18
N GLY A 100 12.35 6.21 3.44
CA GLY A 100 11.70 7.41 3.98
C GLY A 100 11.80 8.62 3.05
N GLN A 101 10.66 9.30 2.86
CA GLN A 101 10.56 10.52 2.06
C GLN A 101 10.30 11.72 2.97
N ASN A 102 10.77 12.88 2.55
CA ASN A 102 10.61 14.15 3.27
C ASN A 102 9.29 14.87 2.95
N LYS A 103 8.51 14.35 2.00
CA LYS A 103 7.20 14.89 1.59
C LYS A 103 6.22 13.77 1.27
N ILE A 104 4.94 14.13 1.27
CA ILE A 104 3.82 13.29 0.87
C ILE A 104 3.42 13.67 -0.56
N GLY A 105 3.48 12.69 -1.46
CA GLY A 105 3.28 12.91 -2.89
C GLY A 105 3.76 11.75 -3.75
N SER A 106 3.67 11.93 -5.06
CA SER A 106 4.15 10.98 -6.06
C SER A 106 5.63 11.21 -6.38
N LEU A 107 6.36 10.12 -6.58
CA LEU A 107 7.76 10.16 -7.00
C LEU A 107 7.89 10.69 -8.43
N VAL A 108 8.94 11.47 -8.64
CA VAL A 108 9.37 12.00 -9.94
C VAL A 108 10.85 11.67 -10.10
N GLN A 109 11.19 11.09 -11.24
CA GLN A 109 12.57 10.91 -11.64
C GLN A 109 13.12 12.24 -12.16
N VAL A 110 14.15 12.78 -11.51
CA VAL A 110 14.81 14.02 -11.94
C VAL A 110 15.88 13.71 -12.99
N ASP A 111 16.63 12.63 -12.75
CA ASP A 111 17.66 12.09 -13.61
C ASP A 111 17.80 10.57 -13.35
N ASP A 112 18.79 9.92 -13.95
CA ASP A 112 18.97 8.46 -13.88
C ASP A 112 19.16 7.92 -12.45
N PHE A 113 19.55 8.75 -11.47
CA PHE A 113 19.88 8.30 -10.10
C PHE A 113 19.11 9.04 -9.00
N THR A 114 18.46 10.16 -9.35
CA THR A 114 17.85 11.08 -8.41
C THR A 114 16.33 11.03 -8.46
N TRP A 115 15.75 10.82 -7.28
CA TRP A 115 14.32 10.65 -7.07
C TRP A 115 13.83 11.67 -6.06
N VAL A 116 12.74 12.36 -6.39
CA VAL A 116 12.12 13.32 -5.48
C VAL A 116 10.62 13.13 -5.42
N VAL A 117 10.01 13.42 -4.27
CA VAL A 117 8.57 13.59 -4.19
C VAL A 117 8.22 14.98 -4.73
N GLY A 118 8.00 15.04 -6.05
CA GLY A 118 7.81 16.30 -6.79
C GLY A 118 6.41 16.51 -7.36
N ALA A 119 5.58 15.47 -7.37
CA ALA A 119 4.21 15.54 -7.88
C ALA A 119 3.20 15.28 -6.75
N ARG A 120 1.98 15.79 -6.92
CA ARG A 120 0.88 15.57 -5.98
C ARG A 120 0.62 14.08 -5.73
N PRO A 121 0.04 13.70 -4.59
CA PRO A 121 -0.47 12.34 -4.40
C PRO A 121 -1.53 12.03 -5.46
N VAL A 122 -1.38 10.92 -6.19
CA VAL A 122 -2.42 10.40 -7.08
C VAL A 122 -2.92 9.11 -6.47
N THR A 123 -4.03 9.17 -5.75
CA THR A 123 -4.56 8.01 -5.02
C THR A 123 -5.78 7.43 -5.73
N ILE A 124 -6.03 6.12 -5.55
CA ILE A 124 -7.23 5.48 -6.13
C ILE A 124 -8.51 6.15 -5.62
N GLN A 125 -8.50 6.61 -4.38
CA GLN A 125 -9.59 7.34 -3.74
C GLN A 125 -9.91 8.62 -4.52
N MET A 126 -8.89 9.45 -4.78
CA MET A 126 -9.06 10.68 -5.55
C MET A 126 -9.57 10.36 -6.97
N ASN A 127 -9.11 9.27 -7.57
CA ASN A 127 -9.61 8.85 -8.88
C ASN A 127 -11.09 8.42 -8.84
N GLU A 128 -11.51 7.66 -7.83
CA GLU A 128 -12.91 7.25 -7.65
C GLU A 128 -13.84 8.42 -7.34
N LEU A 129 -13.39 9.39 -6.53
CA LEU A 129 -14.15 10.62 -6.25
C LEU A 129 -14.52 11.35 -7.54
N VAL A 130 -13.59 11.42 -8.49
CA VAL A 130 -13.85 12.03 -9.80
C VAL A 130 -14.68 11.12 -10.70
N ARG A 131 -14.34 9.83 -10.77
CA ARG A 131 -14.92 8.90 -11.75
C ARG A 131 -16.37 8.55 -11.43
N VAL A 132 -16.66 8.25 -10.16
CA VAL A 132 -17.98 7.78 -9.71
C VAL A 132 -18.61 8.71 -8.66
N GLY A 133 -17.79 9.47 -7.93
CA GLY A 133 -18.24 10.35 -6.85
C GLY A 133 -18.75 11.73 -7.30
N THR A 134 -18.74 12.03 -8.60
CA THR A 134 -19.15 13.32 -9.18
C THR A 134 -18.35 14.55 -8.72
N LEU A 135 -17.27 14.36 -7.96
CA LEU A 135 -16.42 15.46 -7.50
C LEU A 135 -15.65 16.06 -8.70
N PRO A 136 -15.70 17.39 -8.92
CA PRO A 136 -14.94 18.02 -9.99
C PRO A 136 -13.44 17.79 -9.85
N GLN A 137 -12.74 17.63 -10.96
CA GLN A 137 -11.28 17.45 -10.95
C GLN A 137 -10.52 18.63 -10.33
N SER A 138 -11.08 19.84 -10.44
CA SER A 138 -10.51 21.07 -9.87
C SER A 138 -10.49 21.07 -8.34
N GLU A 139 -11.30 20.23 -7.70
CA GLU A 139 -11.34 20.08 -6.23
C GLU A 139 -10.27 19.11 -5.71
N ILE A 140 -9.58 18.39 -6.59
CA ILE A 140 -8.51 17.48 -6.17
C ILE A 140 -7.25 18.30 -5.87
N PRO A 141 -6.58 18.09 -4.73
CA PRO A 141 -5.32 18.74 -4.40
C PRO A 141 -4.31 18.57 -5.54
N THR A 142 -3.56 19.64 -5.81
CA THR A 142 -2.59 19.72 -6.92
C THR A 142 -1.14 19.80 -6.46
N THR A 143 -0.89 19.83 -5.15
CA THR A 143 0.44 20.00 -4.55
C THR A 143 0.88 18.77 -3.75
N THR A 144 2.18 18.69 -3.47
CA THR A 144 2.73 17.84 -2.41
C THR A 144 2.40 18.40 -1.04
N PHE A 145 2.55 17.59 0.02
CA PHE A 145 2.38 18.02 1.40
C PHE A 145 3.69 17.82 2.18
N ASP A 146 4.08 18.81 2.98
CA ASP A 146 5.30 18.73 3.79
C ASP A 146 5.05 18.07 5.16
N THR A 147 3.78 17.91 5.58
CA THR A 147 3.41 17.33 6.87
C THR A 147 2.22 16.39 6.77
N ALA A 148 2.18 15.37 7.65
CA ALA A 148 1.04 14.47 7.79
C ALA A 148 -0.26 15.21 8.10
N SER A 149 -0.23 16.20 8.99
CA SER A 149 -1.40 16.98 9.39
C SER A 149 -2.04 17.72 8.22
N SER A 150 -1.24 18.39 7.38
CA SER A 150 -1.75 19.11 6.20
C SER A 150 -2.35 18.15 5.16
N TYR A 151 -1.77 16.95 5.03
CA TYR A 151 -2.32 15.92 4.16
C TYR A 151 -3.65 15.36 4.70
N PHE A 152 -3.73 15.06 6.00
CA PHE A 152 -4.97 14.57 6.62
C PHE A 152 -6.09 15.60 6.56
N GLU A 153 -5.79 16.87 6.79
CA GLU A 153 -6.75 17.97 6.62
C GLU A 153 -7.26 18.05 5.18
N SER A 154 -6.36 17.90 4.20
CA SER A 154 -6.74 17.87 2.79
C SER A 154 -7.63 16.67 2.43
N LEU A 155 -7.34 15.47 2.97
CA LEU A 155 -8.19 14.30 2.80
C LEU A 155 -9.57 14.49 3.44
N ALA A 156 -9.64 15.09 4.63
CA ALA A 156 -10.91 15.40 5.29
C ALA A 156 -11.74 16.39 4.47
N GLN A 157 -11.10 17.45 3.97
CA GLN A 157 -11.75 18.44 3.11
C GLN A 157 -12.27 17.82 1.82
N LEU A 158 -11.51 16.91 1.20
CA LEU A 158 -11.96 16.15 0.02
C LEU A 158 -13.22 15.33 0.30
N GLN A 159 -13.33 14.68 1.46
CA GLN A 159 -14.52 13.93 1.83
C GLN A 159 -15.73 14.85 2.04
N ILE A 160 -15.52 16.03 2.65
CA ILE A 160 -16.58 17.05 2.82
C ILE A 160 -17.03 17.58 1.46
N SER A 161 -16.09 17.97 0.59
CA SER A 161 -16.40 18.45 -0.77
C SER A 161 -17.15 17.38 -1.58
N HIS A 162 -16.73 16.11 -1.47
CA HIS A 162 -17.44 15.00 -2.09
C HIS A 162 -18.89 14.89 -1.59
N LEU A 163 -19.09 14.92 -0.27
CA LEU A 163 -20.43 14.88 0.34
C LEU A 163 -21.32 16.02 -0.18
N MET A 164 -20.78 17.23 -0.27
CA MET A 164 -21.50 18.41 -0.77
C MET A 164 -21.80 18.31 -2.27
N SER A 165 -20.94 17.65 -3.04
CA SER A 165 -21.10 17.47 -4.50
C SER A 165 -22.05 16.33 -4.89
N GLN A 166 -22.35 15.40 -3.97
CA GLN A 166 -23.26 14.29 -4.24
C GLN A 166 -24.69 14.79 -4.45
N ARG A 167 -25.29 14.44 -5.60
CA ARG A 167 -26.71 14.69 -5.87
C ARG A 167 -27.60 13.76 -5.02
N ASN A 168 -28.78 14.29 -4.65
CA ASN A 168 -29.81 13.65 -3.83
C ASN A 168 -30.07 12.19 -4.27
N ASP A 169 -30.24 11.30 -3.28
CA ASP A 169 -30.36 9.80 -3.33
C ASP A 169 -29.11 9.00 -2.90
N ALA A 170 -28.03 9.66 -2.46
CA ALA A 170 -26.84 8.97 -1.94
C ALA A 170 -26.95 8.51 -0.47
N ILE A 171 -27.96 8.98 0.28
CA ILE A 171 -28.15 8.71 1.72
C ILE A 171 -29.61 8.31 1.94
N ASN A 172 -29.82 7.05 2.31
CA ASN A 172 -31.15 6.48 2.54
C ASN A 172 -31.62 6.68 4.00
N SER A 173 -30.71 6.93 4.94
CA SER A 173 -30.99 7.18 6.36
C SER A 173 -29.76 7.77 7.08
N ALA A 174 -29.94 8.21 8.33
CA ALA A 174 -28.84 8.69 9.17
C ALA A 174 -27.79 7.60 9.46
N ASP A 175 -28.21 6.34 9.60
CA ASP A 175 -27.31 5.20 9.83
C ASP A 175 -26.58 4.77 8.55
N ASP A 176 -27.24 4.87 7.39
CA ASP A 176 -26.61 4.68 6.09
C ASP A 176 -25.51 5.74 5.87
N CYS A 177 -25.77 7.00 6.23
CA CYS A 177 -24.76 8.08 6.20
C CYS A 177 -23.53 7.76 7.08
N ARG A 178 -23.75 7.33 8.33
CA ARG A 178 -22.67 6.97 9.27
C ARG A 178 -21.85 5.79 8.78
N SER A 179 -22.51 4.75 8.26
CA SER A 179 -21.84 3.56 7.73
C SER A 179 -21.01 3.89 6.49
N LYS A 180 -21.57 4.70 5.59
CA LYS A 180 -20.92 5.25 4.40
C LYS A 180 -19.73 6.15 4.72
N PHE A 181 -19.74 6.83 5.86
CA PHE A 181 -18.63 7.64 6.35
C PHE A 181 -17.47 6.77 6.87
N VAL A 182 -17.78 5.74 7.68
CA VAL A 182 -16.79 4.79 8.22
C VAL A 182 -16.14 3.94 7.12
N ALA A 183 -16.93 3.43 6.17
CA ALA A 183 -16.46 2.65 5.02
C ALA A 183 -15.44 3.41 4.15
N ARG A 184 -15.69 4.71 3.91
CA ARG A 184 -14.79 5.57 3.12
C ARG A 184 -13.47 5.89 3.82
N PHE A 185 -13.38 5.62 5.12
CA PHE A 185 -12.14 5.78 5.88
C PHE A 185 -11.21 4.56 5.74
N LEU A 186 -11.71 3.40 5.29
CA LEU A 186 -10.95 2.14 5.24
C LEU A 186 -10.71 1.71 3.78
N PHE A 187 -9.50 1.95 3.27
CA PHE A 187 -9.19 1.80 1.83
C PHE A 187 -8.18 0.71 1.46
N ARG A 188 -8.33 0.21 0.22
CA ARG A 188 -7.92 -1.10 -0.30
C ARG A 188 -7.07 -1.04 -1.58
N LYS A 189 -5.93 -1.75 -1.63
CA LYS A 189 -5.37 -2.53 -2.77
C LYS A 189 -3.91 -2.90 -2.47
N LEU A 190 -3.61 -4.14 -2.10
CA LEU A 190 -2.21 -4.61 -1.97
C LEU A 190 -2.08 -6.11 -2.31
N THR A 191 -3.05 -6.94 -1.93
CA THR A 191 -2.93 -8.41 -2.04
C THR A 191 -3.07 -8.99 -3.45
N LEU A 192 -3.64 -8.26 -4.41
CA LEU A 192 -3.80 -8.73 -5.81
C LEU A 192 -2.51 -8.64 -6.64
N ASN A 193 -1.52 -7.96 -6.08
CA ASN A 193 -0.42 -7.36 -6.82
C ASN A 193 0.93 -7.99 -6.43
N VAL A 194 0.89 -9.10 -5.68
CA VAL A 194 2.07 -9.83 -5.20
C VAL A 194 2.09 -11.22 -5.84
N LEU A 195 3.08 -11.46 -6.69
CA LEU A 195 3.33 -12.70 -7.44
C LEU A 195 4.30 -13.58 -6.66
N LEU A 196 4.10 -14.91 -6.74
CA LEU A 196 4.86 -15.88 -5.94
C LEU A 196 5.51 -16.98 -6.80
N HIS A 197 6.62 -17.51 -6.31
CA HIS A 197 7.20 -18.78 -6.74
C HIS A 197 6.53 -19.98 -6.02
N ASP A 198 6.83 -21.21 -6.46
CA ASP A 198 6.26 -22.44 -5.88
C ASP A 198 6.62 -22.64 -4.40
N ASP A 199 7.74 -22.07 -3.96
CA ASP A 199 8.23 -22.10 -2.58
C ASP A 199 7.64 -20.98 -1.70
N LEU A 200 6.65 -20.24 -2.22
CA LEU A 200 5.97 -19.11 -1.57
C LEU A 200 6.80 -17.85 -1.42
N SER A 201 8.03 -17.79 -1.96
CA SER A 201 8.81 -16.55 -2.01
C SER A 201 8.21 -15.57 -3.02
N ILE A 202 8.36 -14.26 -2.77
CA ILE A 202 7.87 -13.23 -3.72
C ILE A 202 8.70 -13.27 -5.00
N ALA A 203 8.01 -13.55 -6.10
CA ALA A 203 8.54 -13.45 -7.45
C ALA A 203 8.49 -12.01 -7.98
N GLY A 204 7.53 -11.21 -7.53
CA GLY A 204 7.39 -9.81 -7.97
C GLY A 204 6.20 -9.09 -7.34
N VAL A 205 6.32 -7.78 -7.16
CA VAL A 205 5.19 -6.91 -6.81
C VAL A 205 4.89 -5.98 -7.98
N VAL A 206 3.65 -5.99 -8.45
CA VAL A 206 3.18 -5.33 -9.69
C VAL A 206 2.05 -4.34 -9.40
N ASP A 207 1.56 -3.63 -10.41
CA ASP A 207 0.42 -2.69 -10.29
C ASP A 207 0.65 -1.69 -9.13
N TRP A 208 1.76 -0.94 -9.23
CA TRP A 208 2.12 0.20 -8.37
C TRP A 208 1.32 1.47 -8.75
N GLU A 209 0.26 1.29 -9.55
CA GLU A 209 -0.75 2.28 -9.85
C GLU A 209 -1.23 2.96 -8.56
N PHE A 210 -1.16 4.28 -8.53
CA PHE A 210 -1.52 5.12 -7.37
C PHE A 210 -0.61 4.98 -6.13
N ALA A 211 0.62 4.48 -6.28
CA ALA A 211 1.62 4.53 -5.20
C ALA A 211 2.06 5.97 -4.89
N TYR A 212 2.20 6.29 -3.60
CA TYR A 212 2.62 7.61 -3.13
C TYR A 212 3.33 7.50 -1.78
N GLY A 213 4.19 8.48 -1.46
CA GLY A 213 4.74 8.61 -0.11
C GLY A 213 3.65 9.09 0.85
N ALA A 214 3.44 8.36 1.95
CA ALA A 214 2.42 8.62 2.94
C ALA A 214 3.03 8.72 4.35
N PRO A 215 2.36 9.38 5.31
CA PRO A 215 2.75 9.33 6.72
C PRO A 215 2.89 7.89 7.21
N VAL A 216 3.93 7.62 8.00
CA VAL A 216 4.19 6.27 8.55
C VAL A 216 3.04 5.79 9.44
N GLU A 217 2.26 6.70 10.01
CA GLU A 217 1.10 6.41 10.84
C GLU A 217 0.03 5.59 10.09
N PHE A 218 0.00 5.61 8.75
CA PHE A 218 -0.84 4.71 7.96
C PHE A 218 -0.47 3.24 8.14
N THR A 219 0.77 2.91 8.53
CA THR A 219 1.20 1.53 8.81
C THR A 219 0.87 1.08 10.22
N HIS A 220 0.43 1.99 11.11
CA HIS A 220 0.03 1.65 12.48
C HIS A 220 -1.38 1.08 12.57
N ALA A 221 -2.22 1.31 11.56
CA ALA A 221 -3.49 0.64 11.42
C ALA A 221 -3.26 -0.77 10.85
N PRO A 222 -3.69 -1.85 11.54
CA PRO A 222 -3.52 -3.19 11.00
C PRO A 222 -4.22 -3.32 9.64
N PRO A 223 -3.58 -3.92 8.65
CA PRO A 223 -4.12 -3.93 7.31
C PRO A 223 -5.44 -4.69 7.27
N TRP A 224 -6.54 -4.02 6.92
CA TRP A 224 -7.87 -4.67 6.82
C TRP A 224 -7.87 -5.87 5.85
N TRP A 225 -6.91 -5.95 4.91
CA TRP A 225 -6.76 -7.05 3.96
C TRP A 225 -6.25 -8.37 4.57
N LEU A 226 -5.92 -8.41 5.87
CA LEU A 226 -5.48 -9.63 6.58
C LEU A 226 -6.40 -10.84 6.41
N ILE A 227 -7.66 -10.63 6.05
CA ILE A 227 -8.62 -11.72 5.84
C ILE A 227 -9.28 -11.66 4.47
N LEU A 228 -8.77 -10.82 3.56
CA LEU A 228 -9.25 -10.62 2.18
C LEU A 228 -10.72 -10.17 2.02
N ALA A 229 -11.45 -10.02 3.13
CA ALA A 229 -12.84 -9.59 3.19
C ALA A 229 -12.97 -8.15 3.69
N LYS A 230 -13.92 -7.39 3.13
CA LYS A 230 -14.27 -6.05 3.63
C LYS A 230 -15.28 -6.16 4.78
N PRO A 231 -15.25 -5.23 5.75
CA PRO A 231 -16.28 -5.14 6.78
C PRO A 231 -17.70 -5.00 6.20
N GLU A 232 -17.83 -4.28 5.07
CA GLU A 232 -19.11 -4.03 4.38
C GLU A 232 -19.70 -5.26 3.67
N TYR A 233 -18.87 -6.25 3.31
CA TYR A 233 -19.26 -7.43 2.54
C TYR A 233 -19.09 -8.74 3.29
N ALA A 234 -18.80 -8.66 4.58
CA ALA A 234 -18.75 -9.84 5.44
C ALA A 234 -20.14 -10.49 5.46
N SER A 235 -20.18 -11.78 5.13
CA SER A 235 -21.41 -12.58 5.10
C SER A 235 -22.06 -12.67 6.48
N THR A 236 -21.24 -12.62 7.53
CA THR A 236 -21.62 -12.34 8.91
C THR A 236 -21.53 -10.84 9.12
N ASN A 237 -22.49 -10.24 9.82
CA ASN A 237 -22.45 -8.84 10.31
C ASN A 237 -21.05 -8.36 10.78
N ILE A 238 -20.87 -7.05 10.96
CA ILE A 238 -19.58 -6.46 11.36
C ILE A 238 -18.89 -7.18 12.55
N THR A 239 -19.67 -7.76 13.47
CA THR A 239 -19.19 -8.57 14.59
C THR A 239 -18.44 -9.83 14.16
N GLY A 240 -18.93 -10.58 13.17
CA GLY A 240 -18.24 -11.78 12.67
C GLY A 240 -16.96 -11.46 11.89
N TRP A 241 -16.96 -10.36 11.12
CA TRP A 241 -15.74 -9.84 10.49
C TRP A 241 -14.68 -9.48 11.54
N SER A 242 -15.06 -8.76 12.60
CA SER A 242 -14.15 -8.37 13.67
C SER A 242 -13.55 -9.58 14.37
N GLN A 243 -14.33 -10.62 14.67
CA GLN A 243 -13.81 -11.83 15.31
C GLN A 243 -12.74 -12.54 14.45
N GLU A 244 -12.98 -12.70 13.15
CA GLU A 244 -11.99 -13.33 12.27
C GLU A 244 -10.76 -12.44 12.08
N PHE A 245 -10.94 -11.13 11.98
CA PHE A 245 -9.85 -10.18 11.90
C PHE A 245 -8.97 -10.22 13.16
N GLU A 246 -9.58 -10.12 14.35
CA GLU A 246 -8.92 -10.19 15.66
C GLU A 246 -8.21 -11.54 15.87
N ARG A 247 -8.74 -12.62 15.30
CA ARG A 247 -8.10 -13.94 15.36
C ARG A 247 -6.82 -14.02 14.51
N ARG A 248 -6.78 -13.34 13.36
CA ARG A 248 -5.64 -13.39 12.43
C ARG A 248 -4.59 -12.31 12.71
N LEU A 249 -4.99 -11.19 13.31
CA LEU A 249 -4.12 -10.07 13.63
C LEU A 249 -2.86 -10.46 14.45
N PRO A 250 -2.94 -11.29 15.52
CA PRO A 250 -1.77 -11.68 16.30
C PRO A 250 -0.69 -12.41 15.48
N ILE A 251 -1.09 -13.17 14.45
CA ILE A 251 -0.16 -13.89 13.56
C ILE A 251 0.65 -12.88 12.76
N PHE A 252 -0.01 -11.88 12.17
CA PHE A 252 0.67 -10.84 11.40
C PHE A 252 1.59 -10.00 12.27
N LEU A 253 1.14 -9.59 13.46
CA LEU A 253 1.96 -8.80 14.39
C LEU A 253 3.21 -9.56 14.83
N LYS A 254 3.07 -10.86 15.17
CA LYS A 254 4.21 -11.72 15.49
C LYS A 254 5.23 -11.74 14.36
N VAL A 255 4.79 -12.00 13.13
CA VAL A 255 5.68 -12.06 11.95
C VAL A 255 6.36 -10.71 11.68
N MET A 256 5.64 -9.59 11.80
CA MET A 256 6.22 -8.25 11.70
C MET A 256 7.32 -8.02 12.74
N THR A 257 7.05 -8.35 14.00
CA THR A 257 8.03 -8.25 15.09
C THR A 257 9.26 -9.12 14.85
N ASP A 258 9.08 -10.35 14.38
CA ASP A 258 10.20 -11.25 14.05
C ASP A 258 11.07 -10.68 12.92
N CYS A 259 10.45 -10.16 11.85
CA CYS A 259 11.15 -9.49 10.74
C CYS A 259 11.91 -8.23 11.19
N GLU A 260 11.30 -7.40 12.03
CA GLU A 260 11.96 -6.23 12.62
C GLU A 260 13.18 -6.63 13.45
N ASN A 261 13.04 -7.64 14.31
CA ASN A 261 14.12 -8.18 15.13
C ASN A 261 15.27 -8.74 14.29
N GLU A 262 14.97 -9.54 13.25
CA GLU A 262 15.96 -10.08 12.31
C GLU A 262 16.74 -8.96 11.63
N ALA A 263 16.05 -7.89 11.23
CA ALA A 263 16.69 -6.79 10.54
C ALA A 263 17.50 -5.89 11.49
N ILE A 264 17.05 -5.67 12.73
CA ILE A 264 17.83 -5.01 13.79
C ILE A 264 19.08 -5.83 14.10
N ALA A 265 18.97 -7.16 14.19
CA ALA A 265 20.13 -8.04 14.42
C ALA A 265 21.14 -7.96 13.27
N THR A 266 20.66 -7.80 12.04
CA THR A 266 21.51 -7.62 10.84
C THR A 266 22.22 -6.28 10.85
N LEU A 267 21.55 -5.20 11.28
CA LEU A 267 22.16 -3.87 11.46
C LEU A 267 23.16 -3.82 12.64
N ARG A 268 22.99 -4.68 13.64
CA ARG A 268 23.88 -4.81 14.81
C ARG A 268 25.10 -5.69 14.58
N LYS A 269 25.19 -6.42 13.46
CA LYS A 269 26.44 -7.09 13.09
C LYS A 269 27.44 -5.98 12.72
N PRO A 270 28.53 -5.81 13.48
CA PRO A 270 29.54 -4.84 13.08
C PRO A 270 30.06 -5.29 11.71
N ALA A 271 29.95 -4.41 10.71
CA ALA A 271 30.79 -4.54 9.53
C ALA A 271 32.22 -4.75 10.05
N SER A 272 32.92 -5.77 9.57
CA SER A 272 34.30 -6.03 9.94
C SER A 272 35.17 -4.85 9.46
N VAL A 273 35.18 -3.77 10.23
CA VAL A 273 35.95 -2.56 9.99
C VAL A 273 36.79 -2.34 11.22
N LYS A 274 38.10 -2.44 11.00
CA LYS A 274 39.14 -2.09 11.95
C LYS A 274 38.84 -0.70 12.51
N SER A 275 38.88 -0.64 13.84
CA SER A 275 38.85 0.56 14.67
C SER A 275 39.54 1.76 14.03
N ASN A 276 38.88 2.92 14.11
CA ASN A 276 39.48 4.12 14.72
C ASN A 276 38.35 4.93 15.34
N GLY A 277 38.51 5.21 16.63
CA GLY A 277 37.47 5.78 17.48
C GLY A 277 37.14 7.23 17.13
N ALA A 278 35.84 7.50 17.06
CA ALA A 278 35.14 8.70 17.52
C ALA A 278 33.78 8.71 16.83
N GLU A 279 32.74 8.21 17.53
CA GLU A 279 31.33 8.58 17.37
C GLU A 279 30.49 7.61 18.21
N LEU A 280 30.42 7.90 19.52
CA LEU A 280 29.58 7.20 20.50
C LEU A 280 28.67 8.19 21.23
N GLU A 281 28.09 9.14 20.49
CA GLU A 281 27.11 10.08 21.04
C GLU A 281 25.94 10.26 20.07
N ASN A 282 25.01 9.29 19.98
CA ASN A 282 23.58 9.60 19.78
C ASN A 282 22.63 8.38 19.78
N TRP A 283 22.44 7.64 20.89
CA TRP A 283 21.37 6.62 20.92
C TRP A 283 20.65 6.47 22.27
N GLY A 284 20.21 7.59 22.85
CA GLY A 284 19.36 7.64 24.04
C GLY A 284 17.86 7.82 23.77
N PHE A 285 17.35 7.40 22.60
CA PHE A 285 15.95 7.62 22.21
C PHE A 285 15.00 6.54 22.73
N LEU A 286 15.46 5.29 22.86
CA LEU A 286 14.62 4.16 23.29
C LEU A 286 14.39 4.11 24.82
N ASP A 287 15.37 4.54 25.63
CA ASP A 287 15.23 4.54 27.10
C ASP A 287 14.17 5.54 27.61
N ARG A 288 13.84 6.58 26.84
CA ARG A 288 12.80 7.56 27.23
C ARG A 288 11.38 7.07 26.98
N ILE A 289 11.19 6.09 26.09
CA ILE A 289 9.86 5.57 25.76
C ILE A 289 9.44 4.48 26.75
N CYS A 290 10.39 3.67 27.24
CA CYS A 290 10.08 2.58 28.18
C CYS A 290 9.94 3.02 29.65
N SER A 291 10.26 4.27 29.99
CA SER A 291 10.29 4.74 31.38
C SER A 291 9.01 5.45 31.87
N ASN A 292 7.97 5.56 31.04
CA ASN A 292 6.69 6.19 31.40
C ASN A 292 5.48 5.31 31.07
N ALA A 293 5.53 4.04 31.51
CA ALA A 293 4.35 3.18 31.68
C ALA A 293 4.17 2.86 33.17
#